data_AF-A0AAP9RBZ6-F1
#
_entry.id   AF-A0AAP9RBZ6-F1
#
_cell.length_a   1.000
_cell.length_b   1.000
_cell.length_c   1.000
_cell.angle_alpha   90.00
_cell.angle_beta   90.00
_cell.angle_gamma   90.00
#
_symmetry.space_group_name_H-M   'P 1'
#
loop_
_entity.id
_entity.type
_entity.pdbx_description
1 polymer ?
#
loop_
_entity_poly.entity_id
_entity_poly.type
_entity_poly.pdbx_seq_one_letter_code
_entity_poly.pdbx_strand_id
1 'polypeptide(L)'
;MKCTNCKREILDNCIYCTYCGEQLLNETLENTEVNHTVNNEKVYEDINNKIGECSTSLKENLPVYLGKFKNFIINNKLTVMISSIILVLLLGGLGIFSYMQGKPVNDNDLKQFVVGQSFYFEDCNIEITDSNLENLEVISRKSVKKQSDSITGEITINLDNAKVVSNFELQLFYNRNTKNWEESSIYSQGIKSIEPTVDLEKAVPDLLKDTSISYKNRSLNLSSGILKEISDIKIEENDNASSKNASAILSLSNGVINSKVSIKFPIYYNFNENKWSLNTSYIPSEVVENESISSTLSDEDKKKFILEQLDISSSYPYKYTFNNHDYSTYLTFTKENITNLTINNFMEYEKNTIRAEIQGEASSGAINKINFSGVVYAELSLVNNSRNKNDIVIDSVEVTSLNIEDIKTKLLKEKIDNTPITVAMADTLTLGEETEYSKIFDKQYEATITVNGESIPVKLYASLNLNNIDKKYEWTLSNFYKKR
;
A
#
# COMPACT_ATOMS: atom_id res chain seq x y z
N MET A 1 45.15 -3.36 26.10
CA MET A 1 46.48 -2.73 26.41
C MET A 1 46.37 -1.23 26.78
N LYS A 2 47.39 -0.55 27.31
CA LYS A 2 47.40 0.93 27.54
C LYS A 2 48.41 1.64 26.63
N CYS A 3 48.04 2.79 26.07
CA CYS A 3 48.97 3.59 25.26
C CYS A 3 50.14 4.11 26.11
N THR A 4 51.39 3.88 25.69
CA THR A 4 52.58 4.43 26.36
C THR A 4 52.63 5.96 26.33
N ASN A 5 52.03 6.61 25.33
CA ASN A 5 52.05 8.07 25.21
C ASN A 5 50.91 8.76 25.98
N CYS A 6 49.67 8.27 25.88
CA CYS A 6 48.51 8.94 26.51
C CYS A 6 47.90 8.19 27.71
N LYS A 7 48.45 7.02 28.08
CA LYS A 7 48.06 6.18 29.24
C LYS A 7 46.61 5.69 29.28
N ARG A 8 45.83 5.89 28.21
CA ARG A 8 44.44 5.40 28.09
C ARG A 8 44.39 3.94 27.68
N GLU A 9 43.36 3.24 28.15
CA GLU A 9 43.08 1.84 27.79
C GLU A 9 42.61 1.73 26.34
N ILE A 10 43.06 0.69 25.65
CA ILE A 10 42.81 0.42 24.24
C ILE A 10 42.38 -1.04 24.12
N LEU A 11 41.39 -1.29 23.27
CA LEU A 11 40.94 -2.61 22.85
C LEU A 11 42.06 -3.37 22.13
N ASP A 12 42.11 -4.69 22.29
CA ASP A 12 43.18 -5.53 21.72
C ASP A 12 43.09 -5.58 20.17
N ASN A 13 44.24 -5.76 19.50
CA ASN A 13 44.47 -5.77 18.03
C ASN A 13 44.57 -4.41 17.27
N CYS A 14 44.85 -3.28 17.94
CA CYS A 14 45.12 -2.00 17.26
C CYS A 14 46.64 -1.78 17.00
N ILE A 15 47.04 -1.40 15.78
CA ILE A 15 48.44 -1.05 15.44
C ILE A 15 48.80 0.38 15.89
N TYR A 16 47.81 1.25 16.06
CA TYR A 16 47.96 2.65 16.49
C TYR A 16 46.96 2.99 17.60
N CYS A 17 47.31 3.92 18.48
CA CYS A 17 46.44 4.35 19.57
C CYS A 17 45.28 5.20 19.08
N THR A 18 44.05 4.78 19.36
CA THR A 18 42.81 5.49 18.99
C THR A 18 42.70 6.90 19.58
N TYR A 19 43.37 7.20 20.70
CA TYR A 19 43.29 8.50 21.37
C TYR A 19 44.40 9.48 20.99
N CYS A 20 45.58 9.00 20.60
CA CYS A 20 46.71 9.88 20.31
C CYS A 20 47.38 9.65 18.94
N GLY A 21 46.99 8.60 18.22
CA GLY A 21 47.47 8.29 16.88
C GLY A 21 48.89 7.73 16.82
N GLU A 22 49.58 7.57 17.95
CA GLU A 22 50.92 6.97 17.98
C GLU A 22 50.88 5.47 17.72
N GLN A 23 51.92 4.96 17.05
CA GLN A 23 52.07 3.53 16.82
C GLN A 23 52.23 2.79 18.14
N LEU A 24 51.44 1.74 18.32
CA LEU A 24 51.52 0.87 19.49
C LEU A 24 52.67 -0.10 19.22
N LEU A 25 53.75 0.07 19.99
CA LEU A 25 54.91 -0.84 19.93
C LEU A 25 54.44 -2.24 20.30
N ASN A 26 54.43 -3.16 19.34
CA ASN A 26 54.37 -4.59 19.63
C ASN A 26 55.65 -4.96 20.40
N GLU A 27 55.50 -5.52 21.59
CA GLU A 27 56.57 -6.14 22.37
C GLU A 27 57.06 -7.39 21.64
N THR A 28 57.83 -7.21 20.57
CA THR A 28 58.69 -8.24 19.97
C THR A 28 59.67 -7.56 19.02
N LEU A 29 60.62 -6.82 19.58
CA LEU A 29 61.92 -6.56 18.95
C LEU A 29 62.91 -6.17 20.04
N GLU A 30 64.05 -6.84 19.98
CA GLU A 30 65.06 -7.03 21.01
C GLU A 30 65.69 -5.73 21.54
N ASN A 31 66.06 -5.80 22.82
CA ASN A 31 66.98 -4.92 23.53
C ASN A 31 67.99 -4.17 22.64
N THR A 32 67.91 -2.84 22.65
CA THR A 32 69.12 -2.01 22.68
C THR A 32 68.82 -0.69 23.37
N GLU A 33 69.06 -0.64 24.68
CA GLU A 33 69.19 0.61 25.41
C GLU A 33 70.40 1.38 24.87
N VAL A 34 70.17 2.51 24.23
CA VAL A 34 71.21 3.52 23.98
C VAL A 34 70.96 4.70 24.92
N ASN A 35 71.66 4.67 26.06
CA ASN A 35 71.79 5.81 26.96
C ASN A 35 72.56 6.94 26.26
N HIS A 36 71.89 7.99 25.82
CA HIS A 36 72.55 9.24 25.45
C HIS A 36 72.72 10.13 26.68
N THR A 37 73.87 10.02 27.34
CA THR A 37 74.39 11.07 28.22
C THR A 37 75.18 12.05 27.35
N VAL A 38 74.65 13.25 27.14
CA VAL A 38 75.35 14.34 26.43
C VAL A 38 76.44 14.87 27.36
N ASN A 39 77.70 14.58 27.01
CA ASN A 39 78.87 15.06 27.76
C ASN A 39 79.28 16.45 27.24
N ASN A 40 78.92 17.51 27.99
CA ASN A 40 79.08 18.92 27.59
C ASN A 40 80.54 19.39 27.41
N GLU A 41 81.55 18.63 27.84
CA GLU A 41 82.96 19.03 27.68
C GLU A 41 83.47 18.91 26.23
N LYS A 42 82.97 17.94 25.44
CA LYS A 42 83.42 17.76 24.03
C LYS A 42 82.95 18.86 23.09
N VAL A 43 81.80 19.49 23.37
CA VAL A 43 81.26 20.58 22.53
C VAL A 43 82.09 21.87 22.69
N TYR A 44 82.62 22.14 23.89
CA TYR A 44 83.50 23.29 24.12
C TYR A 44 84.88 23.11 23.48
N GLU A 45 85.41 21.88 23.46
CA GLU A 45 86.70 21.55 22.84
C GLU A 45 86.64 21.67 21.30
N ASP A 46 85.55 21.22 20.67
CA ASP A 46 85.34 21.36 19.22
C ASP A 46 85.10 22.81 18.76
N ILE A 47 84.48 23.65 19.61
CA ILE A 47 84.33 25.08 19.33
C ILE A 47 85.69 25.80 19.44
N ASN A 48 86.51 25.46 20.45
CA ASN A 48 87.84 26.05 20.61
C ASN A 48 88.80 25.66 19.47
N ASN A 49 88.73 24.42 18.98
CA ASN A 49 89.56 23.95 17.87
C ASN A 49 89.16 24.59 16.53
N LYS A 50 87.87 24.86 16.28
CA LYS A 50 87.38 25.57 15.08
C LYS A 50 87.62 27.09 15.08
N ILE A 51 87.89 27.69 16.24
CA ILE A 51 88.27 29.11 16.36
C ILE A 51 89.75 29.34 15.99
N GLY A 52 90.56 28.28 15.95
CA GLY A 52 91.99 28.32 15.58
C GLY A 52 92.26 28.77 14.14
N GLU A 53 91.28 28.65 13.23
CA GLU A 53 91.46 28.82 11.78
C GLU A 53 90.88 30.14 11.21
N CYS A 54 90.33 31.04 12.04
CA CYS A 54 89.78 32.31 11.58
C CYS A 54 90.77 33.47 11.69
N SER A 55 90.84 34.29 10.62
CA SER A 55 91.75 35.43 10.39
C SER A 55 92.07 36.31 11.62
N THR A 56 93.28 36.87 11.66
CA THR A 56 93.85 37.68 12.75
C THR A 56 92.96 38.82 13.23
N SER A 57 92.10 39.37 12.37
CA SER A 57 91.13 40.43 12.72
C SER A 57 89.93 39.92 13.56
N LEU A 58 89.56 38.64 13.45
CA LEU A 58 88.49 38.03 14.25
C LEU A 58 88.99 37.69 15.66
N LYS A 59 90.25 37.23 15.80
CA LYS A 59 90.88 36.91 17.11
C LYS A 59 90.97 38.13 18.04
N GLU A 60 91.26 39.30 17.50
CA GLU A 60 91.39 40.53 18.31
C GLU A 60 90.03 41.17 18.63
N ASN A 61 89.02 41.02 17.77
CA ASN A 61 87.71 41.64 17.96
C ASN A 61 86.65 40.73 18.59
N LEU A 62 86.79 39.40 18.52
CA LEU A 62 85.85 38.45 19.12
C LEU A 62 85.71 38.61 20.65
N PRO A 63 86.78 38.87 21.43
CA PRO A 63 86.64 39.17 22.86
C PRO A 63 85.90 40.50 23.11
N VAL A 64 86.02 41.46 22.20
CA VAL A 64 85.32 42.76 22.28
C VAL A 64 83.86 42.62 21.88
N TYR A 65 83.53 41.83 20.86
CA TYR A 65 82.14 41.54 20.46
C TYR A 65 81.43 40.62 21.44
N LEU A 66 82.08 39.54 21.92
CA LEU A 66 81.58 38.71 23.02
C LEU A 66 81.50 39.50 24.31
N GLY A 67 82.44 40.42 24.58
CA GLY A 67 82.42 41.33 25.73
C GLY A 67 81.28 42.34 25.66
N LYS A 68 80.99 42.92 24.49
CA LYS A 68 79.84 43.79 24.24
C LYS A 68 78.51 43.03 24.29
N PHE A 69 78.46 41.82 23.73
CA PHE A 69 77.28 40.95 23.79
C PHE A 69 77.02 40.44 25.21
N LYS A 70 78.08 40.07 25.95
CA LYS A 70 78.04 39.71 27.37
C LYS A 70 77.64 40.89 28.24
N ASN A 71 78.18 42.09 28.02
CA ASN A 71 77.75 43.30 28.73
C ASN A 71 76.32 43.73 28.34
N PHE A 72 75.89 43.50 27.10
CA PHE A 72 74.51 43.73 26.67
C PHE A 72 73.54 42.75 27.36
N ILE A 73 73.89 41.45 27.43
CA ILE A 73 73.14 40.42 28.17
C ILE A 73 73.15 40.70 29.68
N ILE A 74 74.25 41.18 30.26
CA ILE A 74 74.35 41.50 31.68
C ILE A 74 73.54 42.76 32.02
N ASN A 75 73.62 43.81 31.19
CA ASN A 75 72.94 45.09 31.44
C ASN A 75 71.46 45.06 31.04
N ASN A 76 71.07 44.23 30.08
CA ASN A 76 69.68 44.04 29.63
C ASN A 76 69.19 42.63 29.96
N LYS A 77 69.65 42.07 31.09
CA LYS A 77 69.37 40.70 31.52
C LYS A 77 67.88 40.39 31.53
N LEU A 78 67.07 41.34 31.97
CA LEU A 78 65.62 41.23 31.98
C LEU A 78 65.06 41.19 30.54
N THR A 79 65.49 42.09 29.67
CA THR A 79 64.99 42.22 28.29
C THR A 79 65.39 41.03 27.41
N VAL A 80 66.62 40.53 27.55
CA VAL A 80 67.11 39.34 26.82
C VAL A 80 66.44 38.07 27.32
N MET A 81 66.23 37.94 28.64
CA MET A 81 65.52 36.80 29.22
C MET A 81 64.04 36.80 28.81
N ILE A 82 63.39 37.97 28.79
CA ILE A 82 62.00 38.10 28.31
C ILE A 82 61.91 37.78 26.80
N SER A 83 62.79 38.33 25.96
CA SER A 83 62.77 38.09 24.51
C SER A 83 63.12 36.65 24.12
N SER A 84 64.02 35.98 24.84
CA SER A 84 64.30 34.56 24.65
C SER A 84 63.16 33.65 25.13
N ILE A 85 62.49 33.99 26.24
CA ILE A 85 61.26 33.30 26.67
C ILE A 85 60.14 33.47 25.62
N ILE A 86 59.94 34.68 25.10
CA ILE A 86 58.95 34.94 24.03
C ILE A 86 59.27 34.15 22.77
N LEU A 87 60.54 34.08 22.36
CA LEU A 87 60.96 33.31 21.18
C LEU A 87 60.73 31.80 21.37
N VAL A 88 61.02 31.25 22.55
CA VAL A 88 60.76 29.83 22.86
C VAL A 88 59.25 29.56 22.93
N LEU A 89 58.45 30.49 23.46
CA LEU A 89 56.98 30.37 23.45
C LEU A 89 56.40 30.47 22.03
N LEU A 90 56.96 31.32 21.17
CA LEU A 90 56.57 31.43 19.76
C LEU A 90 56.97 30.19 18.96
N LEU A 91 58.21 29.72 19.09
CA LEU A 91 58.69 28.50 18.41
C LEU A 91 58.02 27.23 18.96
N GLY A 92 57.81 27.16 20.28
CA GLY A 92 57.04 26.11 20.92
C GLY A 92 55.57 26.13 20.48
N GLY A 93 54.97 27.33 20.38
CA GLY A 93 53.63 27.53 19.83
C GLY A 93 53.51 27.11 18.36
N LEU A 94 54.48 27.48 17.52
CA LEU A 94 54.56 27.04 16.11
C LEU A 94 54.78 25.53 15.98
N GLY A 95 55.56 24.94 16.90
CA GLY A 95 55.78 23.50 16.98
C GLY A 95 54.50 22.75 17.36
N ILE A 96 53.77 23.23 18.37
CA ILE A 96 52.46 22.70 18.78
C ILE A 96 51.44 22.87 17.64
N PHE A 97 51.41 24.03 16.99
CA PHE A 97 50.53 24.30 15.85
C PHE A 97 50.83 23.38 14.66
N SER A 98 52.11 23.13 14.36
CA SER A 98 52.55 22.19 13.32
C SER A 98 52.29 20.72 13.69
N TYR A 99 52.32 20.40 14.99
CA TYR A 99 52.01 19.07 15.53
C TYR A 99 50.50 18.76 15.52
N MET A 100 49.66 19.78 15.70
CA MET A 100 48.20 19.66 15.59
C MET A 100 47.72 19.53 14.14
N GLN A 101 48.48 20.01 13.15
CA GLN A 101 48.11 19.89 11.74
C GLN A 101 48.11 18.44 11.25
N GLY A 102 46.98 18.02 10.68
CA GLY A 102 46.79 16.70 10.07
C GLY A 102 46.58 15.55 11.06
N LYS A 103 46.22 15.86 12.31
CA LYS A 103 45.59 14.88 13.22
C LYS A 103 44.23 14.46 12.64
N PRO A 104 43.78 13.20 12.84
CA PRO A 104 42.45 12.77 12.44
C PRO A 104 41.38 13.72 12.99
N VAL A 105 40.30 13.92 12.22
CA VAL A 105 39.16 14.79 12.60
C VAL A 105 38.58 14.32 13.94
N ASN A 106 38.27 15.21 14.87
CA ASN A 106 37.63 14.78 16.11
C ASN A 106 36.21 14.27 15.83
N ASP A 107 35.71 13.30 16.59
CA ASP A 107 34.38 12.70 16.35
C ASP A 107 33.26 13.76 16.42
N ASN A 108 33.42 14.76 17.31
CA ASN A 108 32.51 15.92 17.40
C ASN A 108 32.48 16.79 16.13
N ASP A 109 33.58 16.79 15.37
CA ASP A 109 33.76 17.59 14.16
C ASP A 109 33.40 16.77 12.91
N LEU A 110 32.84 15.56 13.04
CA LEU A 110 32.37 14.78 11.90
C LEU A 110 31.05 15.30 11.34
N LYS A 111 30.22 15.90 12.19
CA LYS A 111 28.91 16.44 11.79
C LYS A 111 29.00 17.39 10.60
N GLN A 112 30.00 18.28 10.58
CA GLN A 112 30.21 19.25 9.49
C GLN A 112 30.55 18.61 8.13
N PHE A 113 31.01 17.36 8.10
CA PHE A 113 31.28 16.62 6.86
C PHE A 113 30.09 15.78 6.40
N VAL A 114 29.09 15.60 7.26
CA VAL A 114 27.89 14.80 6.97
C VAL A 114 26.70 15.69 6.63
N VAL A 115 26.56 16.84 7.31
CA VAL A 115 25.50 17.82 7.03
C VAL A 115 25.71 18.46 5.65
N GLY A 116 24.64 18.55 4.87
CA GLY A 116 24.62 19.00 3.47
C GLY A 116 24.83 17.87 2.46
N GLN A 117 25.14 16.65 2.93
CA GLN A 117 25.32 15.49 2.06
C GLN A 117 24.02 14.74 1.84
N SER A 118 23.91 14.08 0.68
CA SER A 118 22.72 13.30 0.32
C SER A 118 22.98 11.80 0.42
N PHE A 119 22.07 11.08 1.08
CA PHE A 119 22.08 9.64 1.21
C PHE A 119 21.03 9.04 0.27
N TYR A 120 21.42 8.01 -0.49
CA TYR A 120 20.53 7.34 -1.44
C TYR A 120 19.90 6.10 -0.81
N PHE A 121 18.57 6.10 -0.71
CA PHE A 121 17.76 5.00 -0.18
C PHE A 121 16.63 4.67 -1.14
N GLU A 122 16.59 3.44 -1.67
CA GLU A 122 15.50 2.94 -2.53
C GLU A 122 15.02 3.96 -3.58
N ASP A 123 15.98 4.54 -4.31
CA ASP A 123 15.76 5.54 -5.37
C ASP A 123 15.41 6.97 -4.92
N CYS A 124 15.52 7.25 -3.62
CA CYS A 124 15.33 8.58 -3.04
C CYS A 124 16.64 9.16 -2.49
N ASN A 125 16.92 10.43 -2.78
CA ASN A 125 18.00 11.18 -2.14
C ASN A 125 17.47 11.94 -0.92
N ILE A 126 18.00 11.62 0.26
CA ILE A 126 17.72 12.32 1.50
C ILE A 126 18.92 13.19 1.86
N GLU A 127 18.75 14.51 1.82
CA GLU A 127 19.76 15.44 2.30
C GLU A 127 19.81 15.42 3.83
N ILE A 128 21.00 15.24 4.40
CA ILE A 128 21.25 15.31 5.83
C ILE A 128 21.36 16.78 6.22
N THR A 129 20.53 17.21 7.15
CA THR A 129 20.50 18.57 7.69
C THR A 129 20.74 18.53 9.19
N ASP A 130 21.04 19.68 9.78
CA ASP A 130 21.13 19.79 11.24
C ASP A 130 19.83 19.42 11.95
N SER A 131 18.67 19.54 11.28
CA SER A 131 17.36 19.28 11.88
C SER A 131 16.93 17.81 11.80
N ASN A 132 17.38 17.06 10.79
CA ASN A 132 17.04 15.64 10.65
C ASN A 132 18.12 14.70 11.19
N LEU A 133 19.34 15.18 11.43
CA LEU A 133 20.40 14.37 12.02
C LEU A 133 20.21 14.25 13.55
N GLU A 134 19.78 13.07 14.01
CA GLU A 134 19.61 12.78 15.44
C GLU A 134 20.90 12.30 16.10
N ASN A 135 21.57 11.33 15.48
CA ASN A 135 22.76 10.71 16.02
C ASN A 135 23.78 10.36 14.92
N LEU A 136 25.05 10.42 15.28
CA LEU A 136 26.18 10.04 14.45
C LEU A 136 27.21 9.30 15.33
N GLU A 137 27.33 7.99 15.13
CA GLU A 137 28.20 7.14 15.93
C GLU A 137 29.33 6.55 15.08
N VAL A 138 30.56 6.61 15.58
CA VAL A 138 31.73 6.02 14.92
C VAL A 138 31.89 4.57 15.38
N ILE A 139 31.81 3.64 14.42
CA ILE A 139 31.99 2.20 14.67
C ILE A 139 33.45 1.81 14.46
N SER A 140 34.04 2.21 13.34
CA SER A 140 35.42 1.90 13.01
C SER A 140 36.11 3.03 12.27
N ARG A 141 37.44 3.07 12.38
CA ARG A 141 38.24 4.15 11.81
C ARG A 141 39.63 3.68 11.41
N LYS A 142 40.08 4.13 10.25
CA LYS A 142 41.42 3.90 9.72
C LYS A 142 42.00 5.21 9.20
N SER A 143 42.95 5.77 9.93
CA SER A 143 43.55 7.07 9.62
C SER A 143 45.04 6.96 9.28
N VAL A 144 45.48 7.75 8.31
CA VAL A 144 46.89 7.96 7.96
C VAL A 144 47.18 9.46 8.04
N LYS A 145 48.09 9.83 8.94
CA LYS A 145 48.43 11.23 9.25
C LYS A 145 48.75 12.03 7.99
N LYS A 146 48.11 13.20 7.83
CA LYS A 146 48.30 14.10 6.67
C LYS A 146 48.07 13.43 5.31
N GLN A 147 47.23 12.41 5.25
CA GLN A 147 46.92 11.69 4.02
C GLN A 147 45.44 11.34 3.91
N SER A 148 44.93 10.44 4.74
CA SER A 148 43.56 9.90 4.61
C SER A 148 42.93 9.59 5.95
N ASP A 149 41.61 9.66 6.02
CA ASP A 149 40.81 9.28 7.18
C ASP A 149 39.56 8.56 6.68
N SER A 150 39.48 7.25 6.92
CA SER A 150 38.33 6.43 6.53
C SER A 150 37.58 6.03 7.79
N ILE A 151 36.29 6.37 7.83
CA ILE A 151 35.43 6.22 8.99
C ILE A 151 34.21 5.42 8.55
N THR A 152 33.89 4.37 9.28
CA THR A 152 32.59 3.70 9.19
C THR A 152 31.81 3.95 10.45
N GLY A 153 30.51 4.20 10.30
CA GLY A 153 29.67 4.57 11.41
C GLY A 153 28.20 4.29 11.17
N GLU A 154 27.41 4.64 12.17
CA GLU A 154 25.95 4.61 12.12
C GLU A 154 25.43 6.04 12.13
N ILE A 155 24.50 6.32 11.23
CA ILE A 155 23.77 7.59 11.16
C ILE A 155 22.30 7.34 11.45
N THR A 156 21.71 8.21 12.25
CA THR A 156 20.30 8.19 12.58
C THR A 156 19.63 9.45 12.04
N ILE A 157 18.69 9.25 11.12
CA ILE A 157 18.02 10.29 10.35
C ILE A 157 16.54 10.32 10.72
N ASN A 158 16.07 11.43 11.26
CA ASN A 158 14.66 11.67 11.57
C ASN A 158 13.93 12.26 10.38
N LEU A 159 13.00 11.48 9.83
CA LEU A 159 12.02 11.89 8.84
C LEU A 159 10.67 12.10 9.53
N ASP A 160 9.73 12.76 8.86
CA ASP A 160 8.44 13.13 9.47
C ASP A 160 7.71 11.93 10.10
N ASN A 161 7.70 10.78 9.40
CA ASN A 161 6.97 9.59 9.81
C ASN A 161 7.86 8.36 10.12
N ALA A 162 9.17 8.53 10.08
CA ALA A 162 10.10 7.44 10.36
C ALA A 162 11.46 7.94 10.85
N LYS A 163 12.13 7.08 11.60
CA LYS A 163 13.51 7.22 12.01
C LYS A 163 14.32 6.14 11.31
N VAL A 164 15.26 6.56 10.47
CA VAL A 164 16.07 5.68 9.62
C VAL A 164 17.45 5.56 10.24
N VAL A 165 17.85 4.33 10.54
CA VAL A 165 19.20 4.01 11.00
C VAL A 165 19.94 3.36 9.84
N SER A 166 21.07 3.94 9.46
CA SER A 166 21.86 3.47 8.32
C SER A 166 23.34 3.42 8.67
N ASN A 167 24.04 2.45 8.10
CA ASN A 167 25.51 2.44 8.13
C ASN A 167 26.04 3.39 7.06
N PHE A 168 27.12 4.11 7.36
CA PHE A 168 27.77 4.99 6.39
C PHE A 168 29.28 4.76 6.36
N GLU A 169 29.88 5.12 5.23
CA GLU A 169 31.32 5.26 5.10
C GLU A 169 31.65 6.68 4.66
N LEU A 170 32.55 7.32 5.41
CA LEU A 170 33.08 8.65 5.14
C LEU A 170 34.58 8.54 4.88
N GLN A 171 35.01 9.04 3.73
CA GLN A 171 36.43 9.15 3.38
C GLN A 171 36.81 10.62 3.31
N LEU A 172 37.82 11.00 4.09
CA LEU A 172 38.42 12.32 4.08
C LEU A 172 39.85 12.24 3.56
N PHE A 173 40.28 13.28 2.85
CA PHE A 173 41.68 13.45 2.47
C PHE A 173 42.24 14.73 3.08
N TYR A 174 43.54 14.73 3.38
CA TYR A 174 44.19 15.91 3.91
C TYR A 174 44.72 16.78 2.76
N ASN A 175 44.11 17.93 2.54
CA ASN A 175 44.56 18.88 1.55
C ASN A 175 45.77 19.67 2.09
N ARG A 176 46.95 19.43 1.50
CA ARG A 176 48.21 20.07 1.94
C ARG A 176 48.26 21.56 1.63
N ASN A 177 47.47 22.05 0.68
CA ASN A 177 47.42 23.46 0.29
C ASN A 177 46.58 24.28 1.26
N THR A 178 45.37 23.79 1.58
CA THR A 178 44.45 24.43 2.53
C THR A 178 44.78 24.07 3.99
N LYS A 179 45.63 23.05 4.20
CA LYS A 179 46.02 22.47 5.48
C LYS A 179 44.86 21.92 6.31
N ASN A 180 43.73 21.61 5.65
CA ASN A 180 42.51 21.12 6.27
C ASN A 180 42.16 19.71 5.75
N TRP A 181 41.31 19.02 6.51
CA TRP A 181 40.63 17.82 6.01
C TRP A 181 39.48 18.25 5.10
N GLU A 182 39.38 17.58 3.97
CA GLU A 182 38.31 17.79 2.99
C GLU A 182 37.64 16.44 2.74
N GLU A 183 36.32 16.49 2.54
CA GLU A 183 35.56 15.30 2.18
C GLU A 183 36.00 14.80 0.79
N SER A 184 36.32 13.51 0.71
CA SER A 184 36.51 12.81 -0.55
C SER A 184 35.20 12.19 -1.05
N SER A 185 34.51 11.48 -0.17
CA SER A 185 33.25 10.81 -0.47
C SER A 185 32.52 10.39 0.81
N ILE A 186 31.20 10.40 0.74
CA ILE A 186 30.32 9.77 1.72
C ILE A 186 29.29 8.90 1.00
N TYR A 187 28.99 7.72 1.54
CA TYR A 187 27.89 6.90 1.03
C TYR A 187 27.27 6.05 2.13
N SER A 188 25.98 5.76 1.97
CA SER A 188 25.28 4.75 2.77
C SER A 188 25.78 3.35 2.38
N GLN A 189 26.04 2.51 3.38
CA GLN A 189 26.34 1.09 3.23
C GLN A 189 25.09 0.20 3.39
N GLY A 190 23.91 0.80 3.59
CA GLY A 190 22.65 0.10 3.74
C GLY A 190 21.83 0.56 4.95
N ILE A 191 20.54 0.25 4.90
CA ILE A 191 19.59 0.52 5.98
C ILE A 191 19.71 -0.60 7.01
N LYS A 192 19.94 -0.23 8.27
CA LYS A 192 19.97 -1.14 9.41
C LYS A 192 18.57 -1.33 10.00
N SER A 193 17.82 -0.25 10.17
CA SER A 193 16.42 -0.30 10.60
C SER A 193 15.65 0.95 10.17
N ILE A 194 14.33 0.80 10.01
CA ILE A 194 13.38 1.90 9.93
C ILE A 194 12.38 1.74 11.07
N GLU A 195 12.34 2.74 11.94
CA GLU A 195 11.43 2.80 13.09
C GLU A 195 10.32 3.81 12.81
N PRO A 196 9.04 3.46 13.01
CA PRO A 196 7.97 4.42 12.87
C PRO A 196 8.03 5.46 13.99
N THR A 197 7.97 6.75 13.64
CA THR A 197 7.77 7.83 14.61
C THR A 197 6.28 8.06 14.92
N VAL A 198 5.41 7.40 14.15
CA VAL A 198 3.96 7.42 14.29
C VAL A 198 3.44 6.11 14.87
N ASP A 199 2.25 6.16 15.46
CA ASP A 199 1.53 4.98 15.92
C ASP A 199 0.95 4.22 14.73
N LEU A 200 1.66 3.18 14.26
CA LEU A 200 1.24 2.38 13.10
C LEU A 200 -0.11 1.69 13.32
N GLU A 201 -0.45 1.29 14.56
CA GLU A 201 -1.73 0.65 14.84
C GLU A 201 -2.89 1.61 14.57
N LYS A 202 -2.70 2.91 14.80
CA LYS A 202 -3.68 3.94 14.45
C LYS A 202 -3.73 4.27 12.96
N ALA A 203 -2.65 4.05 12.22
CA ALA A 203 -2.57 4.33 10.78
C ALA A 203 -3.13 3.19 9.90
N VAL A 204 -3.05 1.94 10.36
CA VAL A 204 -3.51 0.74 9.63
C VAL A 204 -4.94 0.85 9.09
N PRO A 205 -5.94 1.38 9.83
CA PRO A 205 -7.29 1.51 9.31
C PRO A 205 -7.38 2.34 8.04
N ASP A 206 -6.63 3.43 7.95
CA ASP A 206 -6.61 4.27 6.75
C ASP A 206 -5.88 3.60 5.60
N LEU A 207 -4.81 2.84 5.89
CA LEU A 207 -4.09 2.08 4.88
C LEU A 207 -4.95 0.99 4.23
N LEU A 208 -5.82 0.33 5.00
CA LEU A 208 -6.62 -0.80 4.52
C LEU A 208 -7.88 -0.38 3.74
N LYS A 209 -8.39 0.84 3.88
CA LYS A 209 -9.68 1.29 3.29
C LYS A 209 -9.80 1.04 1.79
N ASP A 210 -8.70 1.23 1.05
CA ASP A 210 -8.68 1.13 -0.41
C ASP A 210 -8.06 -0.20 -0.91
N THR A 211 -7.95 -1.20 -0.03
CA THR A 211 -7.37 -2.50 -0.38
C THR A 211 -8.41 -3.57 -0.64
N SER A 212 -7.99 -4.61 -1.35
CA SER A 212 -8.75 -5.84 -1.51
C SER A 212 -8.13 -6.96 -0.68
N ILE A 213 -8.97 -7.89 -0.23
CA ILE A 213 -8.53 -9.09 0.48
C ILE A 213 -8.97 -10.34 -0.28
N SER A 214 -8.27 -11.45 -0.05
CA SER A 214 -8.81 -12.78 -0.36
C SER A 214 -9.98 -13.09 0.55
N TYR A 215 -11.09 -13.56 0.01
CA TYR A 215 -12.24 -14.06 0.77
C TYR A 215 -12.85 -15.24 0.03
N LYS A 216 -12.80 -16.45 0.61
CA LYS A 216 -13.28 -17.70 -0.03
C LYS A 216 -12.82 -17.85 -1.49
N ASN A 217 -11.52 -17.64 -1.75
CA ASN A 217 -10.91 -17.67 -3.09
C ASN A 217 -11.44 -16.60 -4.07
N ARG A 218 -12.02 -15.52 -3.58
CA ARG A 218 -12.44 -14.35 -4.36
C ARG A 218 -11.75 -13.09 -3.86
N SER A 219 -11.63 -12.09 -4.72
CA SER A 219 -11.19 -10.76 -4.31
C SER A 219 -12.38 -9.99 -3.74
N LEU A 220 -12.25 -9.49 -2.52
CA LEU A 220 -13.24 -8.65 -1.86
C LEU A 220 -12.65 -7.26 -1.63
N ASN A 221 -13.25 -6.25 -2.25
CA ASN A 221 -12.82 -4.86 -2.09
C ASN A 221 -13.39 -4.28 -0.78
N LEU A 222 -12.53 -3.77 0.11
CA LEU A 222 -12.96 -3.23 1.40
C LEU A 222 -13.68 -1.88 1.28
N SER A 223 -13.42 -1.12 0.21
CA SER A 223 -14.07 0.18 -0.05
C SER A 223 -15.56 0.08 -0.41
N SER A 224 -16.09 -1.13 -0.68
CA SER A 224 -17.48 -1.33 -1.08
C SER A 224 -18.51 -1.21 0.07
N GLY A 225 -18.12 -0.63 1.21
CA GLY A 225 -18.96 -0.53 2.41
C GLY A 225 -19.16 -1.83 3.18
N ILE A 226 -18.44 -2.90 2.79
CA ILE A 226 -18.48 -4.22 3.44
C ILE A 226 -17.65 -4.21 4.72
N LEU A 227 -16.54 -3.47 4.76
CA LEU A 227 -15.76 -3.29 5.98
C LEU A 227 -16.55 -2.48 7.01
N LYS A 228 -16.77 -3.05 8.20
CA LYS A 228 -17.46 -2.38 9.32
C LYS A 228 -16.51 -1.93 10.42
N GLU A 229 -15.54 -2.77 10.75
CA GLU A 229 -14.60 -2.51 11.83
C GLU A 229 -13.27 -3.20 11.54
N ILE A 230 -12.19 -2.61 12.04
CA ILE A 230 -10.85 -3.20 12.10
C ILE A 230 -10.47 -3.25 13.58
N SER A 231 -10.19 -4.45 14.10
CA SER A 231 -9.81 -4.69 15.49
C SER A 231 -8.52 -5.51 15.57
N ASP A 232 -7.99 -5.62 16.80
CA ASP A 232 -6.87 -6.51 17.14
C ASP A 232 -5.65 -6.31 16.22
N ILE A 233 -5.38 -5.05 15.88
CA ILE A 233 -4.23 -4.66 15.06
C ILE A 233 -2.96 -4.95 15.88
N LYS A 234 -2.02 -5.67 15.28
CA LYS A 234 -0.72 -5.96 15.87
C LYS A 234 0.38 -5.70 14.86
N ILE A 235 1.40 -4.98 15.29
CA ILE A 235 2.62 -4.77 14.51
C ILE A 235 3.71 -5.70 15.06
N GLU A 236 4.20 -6.57 14.20
CA GLU A 236 5.28 -7.50 14.50
C GLU A 236 6.58 -6.98 13.90
N GLU A 237 7.67 -7.15 14.65
CA GLU A 237 9.01 -6.94 14.09
C GLU A 237 9.29 -7.98 13.00
N ASN A 238 9.99 -7.53 11.97
CA ASN A 238 10.43 -8.37 10.87
C ASN A 238 11.94 -8.24 10.76
N ASP A 239 12.60 -9.31 10.29
CA ASP A 239 14.04 -9.32 10.02
C ASP A 239 14.42 -8.34 8.90
N ASN A 240 13.46 -7.95 8.05
CA ASN A 240 13.67 -6.96 7.00
C ASN A 240 13.58 -5.53 7.54
N ALA A 241 14.70 -4.81 7.48
CA ALA A 241 14.86 -3.44 7.98
C ALA A 241 13.86 -2.42 7.43
N SER A 242 13.36 -2.59 6.19
CA SER A 242 12.46 -1.63 5.51
C SER A 242 10.97 -1.97 5.61
N SER A 243 10.61 -3.03 6.33
CA SER A 243 9.21 -3.46 6.45
C SER A 243 8.85 -3.94 7.84
N LYS A 244 7.57 -3.82 8.20
CA LYS A 244 6.97 -4.41 9.39
C LYS A 244 5.87 -5.37 8.97
N ASN A 245 5.71 -6.48 9.68
CA ASN A 245 4.55 -7.34 9.48
C ASN A 245 3.41 -6.81 10.34
N ALA A 246 2.21 -6.79 9.80
CA ALA A 246 1.02 -6.43 10.52
C ALA A 246 -0.03 -7.52 10.40
N SER A 247 -0.85 -7.64 11.44
CA SER A 247 -2.06 -8.43 11.41
C SER A 247 -3.23 -7.62 11.94
N ALA A 248 -4.43 -7.94 11.46
CA ALA A 248 -5.66 -7.33 11.92
C ALA A 248 -6.82 -8.31 11.79
N ILE A 249 -7.86 -8.08 12.58
CA ILE A 249 -9.16 -8.74 12.44
C ILE A 249 -10.13 -7.76 11.79
N LEU A 250 -10.70 -8.16 10.65
CA LEU A 250 -11.70 -7.39 9.93
C LEU A 250 -13.09 -7.92 10.28
N SER A 251 -13.97 -7.03 10.74
CA SER A 251 -15.41 -7.31 10.79
C SER A 251 -16.04 -6.84 9.49
N LEU A 252 -16.56 -7.79 8.72
CA LEU A 252 -17.13 -7.59 7.40
C LEU A 252 -18.64 -7.85 7.44
N SER A 253 -19.43 -7.03 6.75
CA SER A 253 -20.87 -7.22 6.66
C SER A 253 -21.50 -6.62 5.41
N ASN A 254 -22.40 -7.38 4.78
CA ASN A 254 -23.29 -6.89 3.72
C ASN A 254 -24.68 -6.48 4.24
N GLY A 255 -24.84 -6.37 5.57
CA GLY A 255 -26.11 -6.06 6.25
C GLY A 255 -26.84 -7.31 6.76
N VAL A 256 -26.70 -8.44 6.06
CA VAL A 256 -27.33 -9.72 6.48
C VAL A 256 -26.32 -10.68 7.08
N ILE A 257 -25.15 -10.77 6.46
CA ILE A 257 -24.12 -11.72 6.83
C ILE A 257 -23.01 -10.93 7.51
N ASN A 258 -22.59 -11.39 8.67
CA ASN A 258 -21.42 -10.90 9.37
C ASN A 258 -20.33 -11.95 9.27
N SER A 259 -19.10 -11.51 9.03
CA SER A 259 -17.94 -12.39 8.99
C SER A 259 -16.77 -11.71 9.69
N LYS A 260 -15.96 -12.51 10.38
CA LYS A 260 -14.68 -12.06 10.93
C LYS A 260 -13.55 -12.73 10.18
N VAL A 261 -12.63 -11.92 9.68
CA VAL A 261 -11.51 -12.37 8.85
C VAL A 261 -10.21 -11.90 9.45
N SER A 262 -9.28 -12.82 9.68
CA SER A 262 -7.91 -12.46 10.05
C SER A 262 -7.06 -12.29 8.79
N ILE A 263 -6.36 -11.16 8.73
CA ILE A 263 -5.43 -10.85 7.65
C ILE A 263 -4.02 -10.61 8.20
N LYS A 264 -3.03 -10.96 7.38
CA LYS A 264 -1.61 -10.64 7.62
C LYS A 264 -1.05 -9.95 6.38
N PHE A 265 -0.33 -8.86 6.58
CA PHE A 265 0.16 -8.04 5.48
C PHE A 265 1.44 -7.29 5.87
N PRO A 266 2.35 -7.05 4.90
CA PRO A 266 3.51 -6.22 5.12
C PRO A 266 3.14 -4.72 4.98
N ILE A 267 3.69 -3.90 5.88
CA ILE A 267 3.71 -2.45 5.79
C ILE A 267 5.17 -2.04 5.53
N TYR A 268 5.40 -1.17 4.56
CA TYR A 268 6.72 -0.67 4.21
C TYR A 268 6.73 0.85 4.23
N TYR A 269 7.91 1.41 4.44
CA TYR A 269 8.09 2.84 4.40
C TYR A 269 8.41 3.29 2.97
N ASN A 270 7.56 4.16 2.41
CA ASN A 270 7.79 4.73 1.09
C ASN A 270 8.60 6.03 1.23
N PHE A 271 9.88 5.98 0.84
CA PHE A 271 10.79 7.12 0.88
C PHE A 271 10.36 8.30 -0.01
N ASN A 272 9.70 8.04 -1.15
CA ASN A 272 9.25 9.10 -2.07
C ASN A 272 8.12 9.94 -1.46
N GLU A 273 7.23 9.28 -0.72
CA GLU A 273 6.05 9.91 -0.12
C GLU A 273 6.25 10.24 1.37
N ASN A 274 7.38 9.85 1.95
CA ASN A 274 7.69 9.98 3.37
C ASN A 274 6.55 9.46 4.27
N LYS A 275 6.01 8.28 3.94
CA LYS A 275 4.88 7.67 4.69
C LYS A 275 4.93 6.15 4.66
N TRP A 276 4.28 5.54 5.64
CA TRP A 276 4.05 4.08 5.67
C TRP A 276 2.92 3.70 4.71
N SER A 277 3.06 2.57 4.02
CA SER A 277 2.13 2.15 2.97
C SER A 277 2.06 0.62 2.81
N LEU A 278 1.11 0.13 2.00
CA LEU A 278 0.88 -1.29 1.71
C LEU A 278 1.39 -1.66 0.32
N ASN A 279 2.23 -2.70 0.23
CA ASN A 279 2.94 -3.02 -1.02
C ASN A 279 2.06 -3.82 -1.98
N THR A 280 0.81 -4.04 -1.59
CA THR A 280 -0.12 -4.86 -2.34
C THR A 280 -1.51 -4.27 -2.25
N SER A 281 -2.19 -4.26 -3.38
CA SER A 281 -3.63 -4.02 -3.45
C SER A 281 -4.44 -5.24 -3.00
N TYR A 282 -3.78 -6.38 -2.78
CA TYR A 282 -4.40 -7.67 -2.47
C TYR A 282 -3.72 -8.38 -1.30
N ILE A 283 -4.47 -8.62 -0.23
CA ILE A 283 -3.98 -9.25 1.00
C ILE A 283 -4.58 -10.66 1.15
N PRO A 284 -3.76 -11.72 1.24
CA PRO A 284 -4.24 -13.05 1.61
C PRO A 284 -4.93 -13.04 2.99
N SER A 285 -5.98 -13.85 3.14
CA SER A 285 -6.62 -14.07 4.44
C SER A 285 -6.59 -15.57 4.75
N GLU A 286 -6.36 -15.90 6.02
CA GLU A 286 -6.13 -17.30 6.43
C GLU A 286 -7.25 -17.86 7.31
N VAL A 287 -8.22 -17.04 7.72
CA VAL A 287 -9.22 -17.45 8.72
C VAL A 287 -10.59 -16.84 8.43
N VAL A 288 -11.59 -17.68 8.22
CA VAL A 288 -13.02 -17.31 8.24
C VAL A 288 -13.66 -18.13 9.37
N GLU A 289 -13.67 -17.56 10.57
CA GLU A 289 -14.01 -18.34 11.77
C GLU A 289 -15.50 -18.34 12.09
N ASN A 290 -16.25 -17.29 11.73
CA ASN A 290 -17.62 -17.12 12.18
C ASN A 290 -18.45 -16.31 11.18
N GLU A 291 -18.89 -16.94 10.09
CA GLU A 291 -20.03 -16.39 9.35
C GLU A 291 -21.30 -16.60 10.17
N SER A 292 -22.05 -15.53 10.38
CA SER A 292 -23.34 -15.61 11.06
C SER A 292 -24.34 -14.67 10.42
N ILE A 293 -25.60 -15.06 10.55
CA ILE A 293 -26.71 -14.17 10.25
C ILE A 293 -26.73 -13.08 11.31
N SER A 294 -26.88 -11.82 10.87
CA SER A 294 -27.04 -10.69 11.77
C SER A 294 -28.23 -10.92 12.72
N SER A 295 -27.99 -10.77 14.03
CA SER A 295 -29.01 -10.95 15.07
C SER A 295 -30.08 -9.86 15.03
N THR A 296 -29.76 -8.70 14.46
CA THR A 296 -30.66 -7.57 14.28
C THR A 296 -30.83 -7.30 12.79
N LEU A 297 -31.72 -8.07 12.17
CA LEU A 297 -32.10 -7.92 10.77
C LEU A 297 -33.43 -7.19 10.65
N SER A 298 -33.43 -6.05 9.98
CA SER A 298 -34.70 -5.44 9.54
C SER A 298 -35.34 -6.31 8.46
N ASP A 299 -36.66 -6.26 8.34
CA ASP A 299 -37.35 -7.02 7.29
C ASP A 299 -36.97 -6.53 5.90
N GLU A 300 -36.67 -5.24 5.75
CA GLU A 300 -36.18 -4.63 4.51
C GLU A 300 -34.80 -5.15 4.10
N ASP A 301 -33.88 -5.35 5.05
CA ASP A 301 -32.56 -5.95 4.75
C ASP A 301 -32.71 -7.40 4.30
N LYS A 302 -33.58 -8.18 4.95
CA LYS A 302 -33.88 -9.56 4.54
C LYS A 302 -34.48 -9.57 3.13
N LYS A 303 -35.46 -8.71 2.84
CA LYS A 303 -36.09 -8.59 1.52
C LYS A 303 -35.05 -8.25 0.46
N LYS A 304 -34.22 -7.24 0.70
CA LYS A 304 -33.17 -6.83 -0.23
C LYS A 304 -32.20 -7.99 -0.53
N PHE A 305 -31.74 -8.68 0.51
CA PHE A 305 -30.84 -9.83 0.35
C PHE A 305 -31.49 -10.94 -0.48
N ILE A 306 -32.73 -11.33 -0.17
CA ILE A 306 -33.43 -12.39 -0.91
C ILE A 306 -33.71 -11.98 -2.36
N LEU A 307 -34.11 -10.73 -2.62
CA LEU A 307 -34.29 -10.22 -3.98
C LEU A 307 -33.01 -10.30 -4.82
N GLU A 308 -31.84 -10.07 -4.21
CA GLU A 308 -30.55 -10.23 -4.89
C GLU A 308 -30.20 -11.68 -5.20
N GLN A 309 -30.81 -12.64 -4.50
CA GLN A 309 -30.60 -14.08 -4.71
C GLN A 309 -31.52 -14.70 -5.77
N LEU A 310 -32.56 -13.97 -6.21
CA LEU A 310 -33.45 -14.40 -7.28
C LEU A 310 -32.80 -14.14 -8.64
N ASP A 311 -32.48 -15.22 -9.35
CA ASP A 311 -31.80 -15.17 -10.66
C ASP A 311 -32.73 -14.60 -11.75
N ILE A 312 -32.18 -13.70 -12.56
CA ILE A 312 -32.81 -13.02 -13.70
C ILE A 312 -33.20 -14.02 -14.81
N SER A 313 -32.54 -15.18 -14.86
CA SER A 313 -32.73 -16.19 -15.92
C SER A 313 -33.62 -17.37 -15.54
N SER A 314 -34.11 -17.44 -14.30
CA SER A 314 -34.87 -18.59 -13.80
C SER A 314 -36.34 -18.57 -14.25
N SER A 315 -36.82 -19.73 -14.72
CA SER A 315 -38.23 -19.97 -14.98
C SER A 315 -38.83 -20.90 -13.92
N TYR A 316 -40.03 -20.58 -13.45
CA TYR A 316 -40.69 -21.23 -12.34
C TYR A 316 -41.92 -21.99 -12.79
N PRO A 317 -42.18 -23.20 -12.25
CA PRO A 317 -43.33 -24.01 -12.61
C PRO A 317 -44.65 -23.32 -12.27
N TYR A 318 -45.60 -23.41 -13.19
CA TYR A 318 -46.97 -22.98 -13.03
C TYR A 318 -47.91 -24.12 -13.44
N LYS A 319 -48.82 -24.50 -12.54
CA LYS A 319 -49.88 -25.50 -12.81
C LYS A 319 -51.21 -24.80 -12.92
N TYR A 320 -52.02 -25.21 -13.90
CA TYR A 320 -53.36 -24.67 -14.07
C TYR A 320 -54.33 -25.74 -14.58
N THR A 321 -55.61 -25.57 -14.24
CA THR A 321 -56.71 -26.43 -14.73
C THR A 321 -57.53 -25.64 -15.75
N PHE A 322 -57.83 -26.25 -16.88
CA PHE A 322 -58.67 -25.69 -17.94
C PHE A 322 -59.57 -26.77 -18.53
N ASN A 323 -60.88 -26.50 -18.68
CA ASN A 323 -61.88 -27.47 -19.14
C ASN A 323 -61.77 -28.83 -18.45
N ASN A 324 -61.59 -28.84 -17.13
CA ASN A 324 -61.39 -30.05 -16.30
C ASN A 324 -60.14 -30.88 -16.65
N HIS A 325 -59.15 -30.29 -17.31
CA HIS A 325 -57.85 -30.90 -17.59
C HIS A 325 -56.72 -30.08 -16.94
N ASP A 326 -55.77 -30.79 -16.33
CA ASP A 326 -54.61 -30.18 -15.68
C ASP A 326 -53.44 -30.05 -16.67
N TYR A 327 -52.79 -28.89 -16.62
CA TYR A 327 -51.66 -28.53 -17.46
C TYR A 327 -50.54 -27.93 -16.61
N SER A 328 -49.31 -27.97 -17.12
CA SER A 328 -48.16 -27.32 -16.51
C SER A 328 -47.32 -26.57 -17.52
N THR A 329 -46.82 -25.41 -17.13
CA THR A 329 -45.90 -24.57 -17.89
C THR A 329 -44.82 -23.99 -16.98
N TYR A 330 -43.93 -23.18 -17.53
CA TYR A 330 -42.97 -22.38 -16.79
C TYR A 330 -43.09 -20.91 -17.17
N LEU A 331 -43.07 -20.02 -16.18
CA LEU A 331 -43.02 -18.58 -16.41
C LEU A 331 -41.77 -17.98 -15.77
N THR A 332 -41.28 -16.89 -16.34
CA THR A 332 -40.04 -16.23 -15.94
C THR A 332 -40.37 -14.85 -15.40
N PHE A 333 -39.81 -14.48 -14.26
CA PHE A 333 -39.81 -13.10 -13.78
C PHE A 333 -38.47 -12.77 -13.13
N THR A 334 -38.09 -11.51 -13.19
CA THR A 334 -36.84 -11.00 -12.62
C THR A 334 -37.10 -10.28 -11.29
N LYS A 335 -36.06 -10.00 -10.50
CA LYS A 335 -36.19 -9.19 -9.28
C LYS A 335 -36.80 -7.81 -9.51
N GLU A 336 -36.60 -7.24 -10.71
CA GLU A 336 -37.13 -5.93 -11.11
C GLU A 336 -38.63 -5.98 -11.38
N ASN A 337 -39.16 -7.17 -11.68
CA ASN A 337 -40.59 -7.40 -11.87
C ASN A 337 -41.33 -7.57 -10.54
N ILE A 338 -40.62 -7.85 -9.44
CA ILE A 338 -41.24 -8.12 -8.13
C ILE A 338 -41.71 -6.80 -7.52
N THR A 339 -43.02 -6.67 -7.38
CA THR A 339 -43.68 -5.48 -6.82
C THR A 339 -43.88 -5.59 -5.32
N ASN A 340 -43.99 -6.81 -4.80
CA ASN A 340 -44.10 -7.07 -3.37
C ASN A 340 -43.40 -8.38 -3.01
N LEU A 341 -42.73 -8.40 -1.86
CA LEU A 341 -42.08 -9.59 -1.31
C LEU A 341 -42.30 -9.63 0.21
N THR A 342 -42.88 -10.73 0.67
CA THR A 342 -43.03 -11.09 2.07
C THR A 342 -42.14 -12.27 2.38
N ILE A 343 -41.42 -12.19 3.50
CA ILE A 343 -40.61 -13.29 4.03
C ILE A 343 -41.32 -13.83 5.26
N ASN A 344 -41.87 -15.03 5.14
CA ASN A 344 -42.63 -15.69 6.20
C ASN A 344 -41.73 -16.35 7.23
N ASN A 345 -40.61 -16.90 6.77
CA ASN A 345 -39.60 -17.52 7.62
C ASN A 345 -38.21 -17.24 7.04
N PHE A 346 -37.25 -16.93 7.90
CA PHE A 346 -35.86 -16.65 7.53
C PHE A 346 -34.95 -17.25 8.59
N MET A 347 -34.19 -18.28 8.20
CA MET A 347 -33.36 -19.02 9.14
C MET A 347 -32.13 -19.60 8.45
N GLU A 348 -31.10 -19.87 9.24
CA GLU A 348 -29.99 -20.70 8.80
C GLU A 348 -30.48 -22.15 8.63
N TYR A 349 -30.12 -22.77 7.51
CA TYR A 349 -30.49 -24.13 7.13
C TYR A 349 -29.25 -24.85 6.62
N GLU A 350 -28.87 -25.94 7.28
CA GLU A 350 -27.57 -26.58 7.06
C GLU A 350 -26.39 -25.60 7.27
N LYS A 351 -25.15 -26.10 7.32
CA LYS A 351 -24.00 -25.22 7.55
C LYS A 351 -23.82 -24.29 6.35
N ASN A 352 -23.81 -22.98 6.58
CA ASN A 352 -23.53 -21.94 5.58
C ASN A 352 -24.63 -21.70 4.51
N THR A 353 -25.90 -22.01 4.78
CA THR A 353 -27.01 -21.67 3.87
C THR A 353 -28.15 -21.01 4.63
N ILE A 354 -28.75 -19.98 4.05
CA ILE A 354 -29.99 -19.34 4.50
C ILE A 354 -31.15 -19.97 3.75
N ARG A 355 -32.18 -20.37 4.49
CA ARG A 355 -33.49 -20.75 3.94
C ARG A 355 -34.50 -19.65 4.23
N ALA A 356 -35.08 -19.10 3.17
CA ALA A 356 -36.17 -18.14 3.27
C ALA A 356 -37.44 -18.68 2.62
N GLU A 357 -38.53 -18.72 3.39
CA GLU A 357 -39.87 -18.98 2.86
C GLU A 357 -40.47 -17.65 2.42
N ILE A 358 -40.84 -17.55 1.15
CA ILE A 358 -41.28 -16.30 0.55
C ILE A 358 -42.66 -16.43 -0.07
N GLN A 359 -43.34 -15.30 -0.10
CA GLN A 359 -44.52 -15.04 -0.90
C GLN A 359 -44.35 -13.68 -1.57
N GLY A 360 -44.79 -13.53 -2.80
CA GLY A 360 -44.65 -12.26 -3.47
C GLY A 360 -45.57 -12.09 -4.66
N GLU A 361 -45.50 -10.87 -5.18
CA GLU A 361 -46.24 -10.44 -6.36
C GLU A 361 -45.23 -9.89 -7.37
N ALA A 362 -45.35 -10.29 -8.62
CA ALA A 362 -44.59 -9.74 -9.73
C ALA A 362 -45.50 -9.28 -10.87
N SER A 363 -45.01 -8.35 -11.69
CA SER A 363 -45.69 -7.86 -12.89
C SER A 363 -44.70 -7.70 -14.04
N SER A 364 -45.10 -8.09 -15.25
CA SER A 364 -44.21 -8.02 -16.42
C SER A 364 -45.02 -7.87 -17.72
N GLY A 365 -44.97 -6.68 -18.31
CA GLY A 365 -45.61 -6.39 -19.59
C GLY A 365 -47.11 -6.64 -19.56
N ALA A 366 -47.59 -7.58 -20.38
CA ALA A 366 -48.99 -7.98 -20.45
C ALA A 366 -49.44 -8.89 -19.29
N ILE A 367 -48.55 -9.30 -18.38
CA ILE A 367 -48.94 -9.97 -17.14
C ILE A 367 -49.09 -8.92 -16.04
N ASN A 368 -50.33 -8.65 -15.64
CA ASN A 368 -50.67 -7.69 -14.58
C ASN A 368 -50.16 -8.16 -13.21
N LYS A 369 -50.30 -9.46 -12.92
CA LYS A 369 -49.99 -10.01 -11.60
C LYS A 369 -49.57 -11.47 -11.68
N ILE A 370 -48.47 -11.80 -11.01
CA ILE A 370 -47.98 -13.16 -10.77
C ILE A 370 -47.88 -13.30 -9.26
N ASN A 371 -48.73 -14.14 -8.66
CA ASN A 371 -48.55 -14.54 -7.27
C ASN A 371 -47.64 -15.75 -7.23
N PHE A 372 -46.59 -15.68 -6.42
CA PHE A 372 -45.64 -16.77 -6.26
C PHE A 372 -45.35 -17.03 -4.80
N SER A 373 -44.99 -18.28 -4.51
CA SER A 373 -44.55 -18.71 -3.21
C SER A 373 -43.49 -19.79 -3.33
N GLY A 374 -42.70 -19.97 -2.28
CA GLY A 374 -41.71 -21.04 -2.26
C GLY A 374 -40.56 -20.78 -1.32
N VAL A 375 -39.43 -21.42 -1.62
CA VAL A 375 -38.24 -21.42 -0.77
C VAL A 375 -37.02 -21.00 -1.57
N VAL A 376 -36.30 -20.01 -1.03
CA VAL A 376 -34.98 -19.59 -1.54
C VAL A 376 -33.91 -20.16 -0.62
N TYR A 377 -32.94 -20.87 -1.20
CA TYR A 377 -31.73 -21.32 -0.53
C TYR A 377 -30.54 -20.49 -0.99
N ALA A 378 -30.06 -19.63 -0.10
CA ALA A 378 -29.01 -18.68 -0.37
C ALA A 378 -27.74 -19.05 0.39
N GLU A 379 -26.59 -19.14 -0.27
CA GLU A 379 -25.33 -19.38 0.44
C GLU A 379 -24.99 -18.20 1.37
N LEU A 380 -24.51 -18.50 2.58
CA LEU A 380 -23.91 -17.51 3.47
C LEU A 380 -22.59 -17.02 2.85
N SER A 381 -22.67 -15.97 2.05
CA SER A 381 -21.53 -15.30 1.43
C SER A 381 -21.72 -13.79 1.42
N LEU A 382 -20.65 -13.05 1.76
CA LEU A 382 -20.58 -11.59 1.59
C LEU A 382 -20.62 -11.16 0.11
N VAL A 383 -20.29 -12.08 -0.80
CA VAL A 383 -20.30 -11.86 -2.25
C VAL A 383 -21.49 -12.59 -2.85
N ASN A 384 -22.28 -11.89 -3.68
CA ASN A 384 -23.42 -12.50 -4.37
C ASN A 384 -22.96 -13.71 -5.19
N ASN A 385 -23.68 -14.83 -5.00
CA ASN A 385 -23.40 -16.07 -5.69
C ASN A 385 -24.56 -16.42 -6.61
N SER A 386 -24.27 -16.53 -7.90
CA SER A 386 -25.28 -16.74 -8.96
C SER A 386 -25.78 -18.18 -9.06
N ARG A 387 -25.62 -19.02 -8.02
CA ARG A 387 -25.96 -20.45 -8.04
C ARG A 387 -26.84 -20.87 -6.85
N ASN A 388 -27.76 -20.01 -6.46
CA ASN A 388 -28.72 -20.35 -5.42
C ASN A 388 -29.75 -21.35 -5.95
N LYS A 389 -30.18 -22.25 -5.08
CA LYS A 389 -31.27 -23.19 -5.38
C LYS A 389 -32.58 -22.51 -4.98
N ASN A 390 -33.46 -22.28 -5.94
CA ASN A 390 -34.77 -21.69 -5.70
C ASN A 390 -35.83 -22.74 -6.03
N ASP A 391 -36.72 -23.03 -5.07
CA ASP A 391 -37.89 -23.88 -5.25
C ASP A 391 -39.13 -22.99 -5.13
N ILE A 392 -39.38 -22.23 -6.19
CA ILE A 392 -40.47 -21.27 -6.27
C ILE A 392 -41.51 -21.82 -7.24
N VAL A 393 -42.77 -21.70 -6.85
CA VAL A 393 -43.92 -22.08 -7.65
C VAL A 393 -44.79 -20.84 -7.87
N ILE A 394 -45.42 -20.77 -9.03
CA ILE A 394 -46.39 -19.74 -9.33
C ILE A 394 -47.77 -20.26 -8.93
N ASP A 395 -48.41 -19.54 -8.02
CA ASP A 395 -49.69 -19.91 -7.45
C ASP A 395 -50.85 -19.46 -8.35
N SER A 396 -50.74 -18.26 -8.93
CA SER A 396 -51.73 -17.72 -9.86
C SER A 396 -51.16 -16.62 -10.75
N VAL A 397 -51.81 -16.42 -11.89
CA VAL A 397 -51.42 -15.45 -12.91
C VAL A 397 -52.65 -14.70 -13.38
N GLU A 398 -52.55 -13.38 -13.43
CA GLU A 398 -53.53 -12.47 -14.00
C GLU A 398 -52.89 -11.73 -15.18
N VAL A 399 -53.51 -11.84 -16.36
CA VAL A 399 -53.00 -11.27 -17.61
C VAL A 399 -53.93 -10.19 -18.09
N THR A 400 -53.37 -9.09 -18.59
CA THR A 400 -54.14 -8.06 -19.26
C THR A 400 -54.71 -8.65 -20.55
N SER A 401 -56.03 -8.67 -20.67
CA SER A 401 -56.68 -8.98 -21.95
C SER A 401 -56.17 -8.03 -23.03
N LEU A 402 -55.90 -8.56 -24.23
CA LEU A 402 -55.70 -7.71 -25.39
C LEU A 402 -56.90 -6.79 -25.57
N ASN A 403 -56.63 -5.50 -25.79
CA ASN A 403 -57.65 -4.58 -26.22
C ASN A 403 -58.05 -4.89 -27.68
N ILE A 404 -59.34 -4.89 -27.95
CA ILE A 404 -59.93 -5.00 -29.28
C ILE A 404 -59.31 -4.00 -30.27
N GLU A 405 -58.99 -2.78 -29.83
CA GLU A 405 -58.38 -1.77 -30.69
C GLU A 405 -56.93 -2.11 -31.08
N ASP A 406 -56.17 -2.78 -30.21
CA ASP A 406 -54.82 -3.24 -30.52
C ASP A 406 -54.85 -4.39 -31.54
N ILE A 407 -55.83 -5.29 -31.41
CA ILE A 407 -56.07 -6.38 -32.35
C ILE A 407 -56.41 -5.82 -33.74
N LYS A 408 -57.35 -4.86 -33.82
CA LYS A 408 -57.70 -4.15 -35.06
C LYS A 408 -56.48 -3.49 -35.70
N THR A 409 -55.69 -2.77 -34.91
CA THR A 409 -54.50 -2.05 -35.39
C THR A 409 -53.44 -2.98 -35.96
N LYS A 410 -53.21 -4.15 -35.33
CA LYS A 410 -52.27 -5.15 -35.85
C LYS A 410 -52.78 -5.84 -37.11
N LEU A 411 -54.05 -6.23 -37.14
CA LEU A 411 -54.73 -6.76 -38.32
C LEU A 411 -54.58 -5.86 -39.54
N LEU A 412 -54.71 -4.54 -39.35
CA LEU A 412 -54.57 -3.55 -40.42
C LEU A 412 -53.21 -3.53 -41.11
N LYS A 413 -52.16 -4.06 -40.47
CA LYS A 413 -50.81 -4.07 -41.05
C LYS A 413 -50.55 -5.29 -41.93
N GLU A 414 -51.47 -6.25 -41.96
CA GLU A 414 -51.32 -7.53 -42.63
C GLU A 414 -51.90 -7.54 -44.06
N LYS A 415 -51.66 -8.63 -44.80
CA LYS A 415 -52.09 -8.80 -46.19
C LYS A 415 -52.95 -10.06 -46.39
N ILE A 416 -53.89 -9.98 -47.32
CA ILE A 416 -54.73 -11.10 -47.79
C ILE A 416 -54.57 -11.21 -49.30
N ASP A 417 -54.14 -12.37 -49.79
CA ASP A 417 -53.87 -12.60 -51.21
C ASP A 417 -53.04 -11.45 -51.84
N ASN A 418 -51.98 -11.04 -51.14
CA ASN A 418 -51.10 -9.90 -51.46
C ASN A 418 -51.75 -8.50 -51.41
N THR A 419 -53.03 -8.40 -51.10
CA THR A 419 -53.74 -7.13 -50.90
C THR A 419 -53.56 -6.67 -49.45
N PRO A 420 -52.95 -5.50 -49.19
CA PRO A 420 -52.90 -4.92 -47.86
C PRO A 420 -54.30 -4.63 -47.32
N ILE A 421 -54.54 -4.93 -46.05
CA ILE A 421 -55.74 -4.46 -45.37
C ILE A 421 -55.58 -2.94 -45.18
N THR A 422 -56.56 -2.15 -45.62
CA THR A 422 -56.50 -0.67 -45.57
C THR A 422 -57.42 -0.10 -44.49
N VAL A 423 -57.19 1.15 -44.06
CA VAL A 423 -57.93 1.82 -42.97
C VAL A 423 -59.45 1.77 -43.17
N ALA A 424 -59.93 1.96 -44.40
CA ALA A 424 -61.37 1.89 -44.69
C ALA A 424 -61.97 0.48 -44.47
N MET A 425 -61.19 -0.58 -44.71
CA MET A 425 -61.61 -1.96 -44.40
C MET A 425 -61.59 -2.22 -42.88
N ALA A 426 -60.74 -1.53 -42.11
CA ALA A 426 -60.72 -1.64 -40.64
C ALA A 426 -62.01 -1.20 -39.98
N ASP A 427 -62.59 -0.11 -40.48
CA ASP A 427 -63.86 0.41 -39.98
C ASP A 427 -64.99 -0.62 -40.13
N THR A 428 -64.79 -1.60 -41.02
CA THR A 428 -65.71 -2.73 -41.27
C THR A 428 -65.32 -4.03 -40.58
N LEU A 429 -64.30 -4.01 -39.69
CA LEU A 429 -63.84 -5.20 -38.97
C LEU A 429 -64.69 -5.44 -37.70
N THR A 430 -65.33 -6.60 -37.66
CA THR A 430 -66.14 -7.02 -36.50
C THR A 430 -65.51 -8.24 -35.85
N LEU A 431 -65.16 -8.13 -34.57
CA LEU A 431 -64.67 -9.25 -33.77
C LEU A 431 -65.84 -9.96 -33.09
N GLY A 432 -65.91 -11.27 -33.27
CA GLY A 432 -66.83 -12.20 -32.62
C GLY A 432 -66.27 -12.75 -31.32
N GLU A 433 -66.84 -13.86 -30.86
CA GLU A 433 -66.55 -14.46 -29.56
C GLU A 433 -65.05 -14.76 -29.35
N GLU A 434 -64.55 -14.39 -28.17
CA GLU A 434 -63.22 -14.77 -27.71
C GLU A 434 -63.29 -16.22 -27.20
N THR A 435 -62.42 -17.07 -27.74
CA THR A 435 -62.30 -18.46 -27.28
C THR A 435 -60.90 -18.70 -26.75
N GLU A 436 -60.80 -19.05 -25.47
CA GLU A 436 -59.53 -19.29 -24.79
C GLU A 436 -59.06 -20.73 -25.06
N TYR A 437 -57.83 -20.90 -25.52
CA TYR A 437 -57.16 -22.18 -25.65
C TYR A 437 -55.91 -22.18 -24.79
N SER A 438 -56.02 -22.78 -23.61
CA SER A 438 -54.91 -22.97 -22.66
C SER A 438 -54.31 -21.68 -22.07
N LYS A 439 -53.84 -21.77 -20.83
CA LYS A 439 -53.54 -20.60 -19.97
C LYS A 439 -52.08 -20.10 -20.03
N ILE A 440 -51.27 -20.59 -20.97
CA ILE A 440 -50.08 -19.84 -21.43
C ILE A 440 -50.49 -18.75 -22.44
N PHE A 441 -51.80 -18.71 -22.73
CA PHE A 441 -52.58 -17.74 -23.47
C PHE A 441 -52.41 -17.80 -24.97
N ASP A 442 -53.05 -18.80 -25.57
CA ASP A 442 -53.51 -18.71 -26.95
C ASP A 442 -54.99 -18.33 -26.94
N LYS A 443 -55.31 -17.08 -27.26
CA LYS A 443 -56.69 -16.64 -27.48
C LYS A 443 -56.99 -16.70 -28.96
N GLN A 444 -58.06 -17.40 -29.32
CA GLN A 444 -58.58 -17.34 -30.68
C GLN A 444 -59.69 -16.30 -30.74
N TYR A 445 -59.50 -15.32 -31.61
CA TYR A 445 -60.54 -14.39 -32.00
C TYR A 445 -61.08 -14.80 -33.37
N GLU A 446 -62.39 -14.91 -33.46
CA GLU A 446 -63.06 -15.00 -34.76
C GLU A 446 -63.40 -13.58 -35.20
N ALA A 447 -63.04 -13.20 -36.42
CA ALA A 447 -63.38 -11.89 -36.95
C ALA A 447 -63.96 -12.02 -38.35
N THR A 448 -64.72 -11.00 -38.75
CA THR A 448 -65.16 -10.83 -40.13
C THR A 448 -64.63 -9.50 -40.63
N ILE A 449 -64.05 -9.53 -41.83
CA ILE A 449 -63.56 -8.33 -42.52
C ILE A 449 -64.28 -8.19 -43.85
N THR A 450 -64.35 -6.96 -44.37
CA THR A 450 -64.90 -6.70 -45.70
C THR A 450 -63.79 -6.28 -46.64
N VAL A 451 -63.54 -7.06 -47.70
CA VAL A 451 -62.56 -6.76 -48.73
C VAL A 451 -63.30 -6.66 -50.06
N ASN A 452 -63.24 -5.51 -50.72
CA ASN A 452 -63.94 -5.27 -52.00
C ASN A 452 -65.44 -5.61 -51.98
N GLY A 453 -66.11 -5.43 -50.83
CA GLY A 453 -67.53 -5.73 -50.65
C GLY A 453 -67.85 -7.18 -50.30
N GLU A 454 -66.86 -8.08 -50.23
CA GLU A 454 -67.03 -9.47 -49.79
C GLU A 454 -66.67 -9.64 -48.31
N SER A 455 -67.53 -10.32 -47.55
CA SER A 455 -67.25 -10.67 -46.15
C SER A 455 -66.41 -11.94 -46.08
N ILE A 456 -65.24 -11.81 -45.45
CA ILE A 456 -64.27 -12.90 -45.31
C ILE A 456 -64.12 -13.23 -43.81
N PRO A 457 -64.36 -14.48 -43.39
CA PRO A 457 -64.08 -14.91 -42.03
C PRO A 457 -62.58 -15.09 -41.83
N VAL A 458 -62.06 -14.55 -40.73
CA VAL A 458 -60.66 -14.64 -40.35
C VAL A 458 -60.54 -15.19 -38.93
N LYS A 459 -59.51 -16.02 -38.71
CA LYS A 459 -59.16 -16.52 -37.37
C LYS A 459 -57.83 -15.94 -36.95
N LEU A 460 -57.81 -15.37 -35.77
CA LEU A 460 -56.64 -14.72 -35.19
C LEU A 460 -56.26 -15.47 -33.93
N TYR A 461 -54.98 -15.82 -33.83
CA TYR A 461 -54.42 -16.47 -32.68
C TYR A 461 -53.50 -15.49 -31.99
N ALA A 462 -53.92 -15.03 -30.82
CA ALA A 462 -53.09 -14.22 -29.96
C ALA A 462 -52.34 -15.14 -28.99
N SER A 463 -51.02 -15.17 -29.09
CA SER A 463 -50.16 -15.92 -28.18
C SER A 463 -49.35 -14.97 -27.31
N LEU A 464 -49.34 -15.20 -26.00
CA LEU A 464 -48.51 -14.43 -25.06
C LEU A 464 -47.10 -15.01 -25.03
N ASN A 465 -46.12 -14.25 -25.50
CA ASN A 465 -44.73 -14.71 -25.61
C ASN A 465 -43.81 -13.88 -24.72
N LEU A 466 -42.76 -14.53 -24.20
CA LEU A 466 -41.67 -13.85 -23.51
C LEU A 466 -40.71 -13.27 -24.56
N ASN A 467 -40.59 -11.95 -24.59
CA ASN A 467 -39.52 -11.28 -25.30
C ASN A 467 -38.19 -11.58 -24.57
N ASN A 468 -37.31 -12.34 -25.23
CA ASN A 468 -36.06 -12.78 -24.63
C ASN A 468 -35.04 -11.66 -24.37
N ILE A 469 -35.19 -10.51 -25.03
CA ILE A 469 -34.32 -9.34 -24.87
C ILE A 469 -34.70 -8.60 -23.58
N ASP A 470 -35.96 -8.17 -23.49
CA ASP A 470 -36.41 -7.30 -22.40
C ASP A 470 -37.02 -8.06 -21.22
N LYS A 471 -37.11 -9.40 -21.31
CA LYS A 471 -37.78 -10.29 -20.34
C LYS A 471 -39.21 -9.85 -19.99
N LYS A 472 -39.89 -9.25 -20.98
CA LYS A 472 -41.28 -8.81 -20.89
C LYS A 472 -42.19 -9.75 -21.64
N TYR A 473 -43.35 -10.02 -21.07
CA TYR A 473 -44.40 -10.75 -21.77
C TYR A 473 -45.18 -9.81 -22.68
N GLU A 474 -45.30 -10.21 -23.94
CA GLU A 474 -45.96 -9.45 -24.97
C GLU A 474 -46.91 -10.33 -25.77
N TRP A 475 -48.06 -9.76 -26.09
CA TRP A 475 -49.01 -10.40 -26.98
C TRP A 475 -48.51 -10.35 -28.42
N THR A 476 -48.34 -11.51 -29.02
CA THR A 476 -48.13 -11.64 -30.47
C THR A 476 -49.41 -12.12 -31.12
N LEU A 477 -49.72 -11.60 -32.30
CA LEU A 477 -50.86 -12.05 -33.10
C LEU A 477 -50.30 -12.81 -34.30
N SER A 478 -50.85 -13.99 -34.53
CA SER A 478 -50.63 -14.79 -35.72
C SER A 478 -51.98 -15.03 -36.39
N ASN A 479 -52.03 -14.81 -37.70
CA ASN A 479 -53.30 -14.83 -38.43
C ASN A 479 -53.36 -16.07 -39.32
N PHE A 480 -54.52 -16.72 -39.34
CA PHE A 480 -54.87 -17.69 -40.36
C PHE A 480 -56.11 -17.18 -41.11
N TYR A 481 -55.87 -16.73 -42.33
CA TYR A 481 -56.94 -16.40 -43.27
C TYR A 481 -57.50 -17.71 -43.81
N LYS A 482 -58.79 -17.98 -43.55
CA LYS A 482 -59.43 -19.15 -44.13
C LYS A 482 -59.76 -18.85 -45.59
N LYS A 483 -58.88 -19.31 -46.49
CA LYS A 483 -59.18 -19.36 -47.92
C LYS A 483 -60.41 -20.23 -48.13
N ARG A 484 -61.40 -19.73 -48.87
CA ARG A 484 -62.38 -20.60 -49.51
C ARG A 484 -61.77 -21.22 -50.75
#